data_AF-T2SQY1-F1
#
_entry.id   AF-T2SQY1-F1
#
_cell.length_a   1.000
_cell.length_b   1.000
_cell.length_c   1.000
_cell.angle_alpha   90.00
_cell.angle_beta   90.00
_cell.angle_gamma   90.00
#
_symmetry.space_group_name_H-M   'P 1'
#
loop_
_entity.id
_entity.type
_entity.pdbx_description
1 polymer ?
#
loop_
_entity_poly.entity_id
_entity_poly.type
_entity_poly.pdbx_seq_one_letter_code
_entity_poly.pdbx_strand_id
1 'polypeptide(L)'
;MKVFDYEDVQLIPNKCIVNSRSECDTTVILGKHAFKMPIVPANMQTIINESIAEFLAENGYFYIMHRFNGSARIPFVKKMKERQLISSISVGVKKEEYLLIEELAKQGLTPDYITIDIAHGHSNSVIEMIQRIKTRLPETFVIAGNVGTPEAVRELENAG
;
A
#
# COMPACT_ATOMS: atom_id res chain seq x y z
N MET A 1 -4.87 0.16 -30.50
CA MET A 1 -5.83 0.16 -29.37
C MET A 1 -6.40 1.55 -29.27
N LYS A 2 -7.72 1.72 -29.10
CA LYS A 2 -8.29 3.05 -28.86
C LYS A 2 -7.99 3.44 -27.41
N VAL A 3 -7.33 4.57 -27.21
CA VAL A 3 -7.03 5.12 -25.88
C VAL A 3 -8.20 5.99 -25.45
N PHE A 4 -8.56 5.93 -24.16
CA PHE A 4 -9.62 6.70 -23.53
C PHE A 4 -9.25 6.90 -22.04
N ASP A 5 -9.85 7.90 -21.40
CA ASP A 5 -9.68 8.19 -19.97
C ASP A 5 -11.06 8.25 -19.25
N TYR A 6 -11.10 8.64 -17.97
CA TYR A 6 -12.31 8.61 -17.14
C TYR A 6 -13.50 9.37 -17.76
N GLU A 7 -13.27 10.55 -18.35
CA GLU A 7 -14.32 11.38 -18.95
C GLU A 7 -14.94 10.78 -20.21
N ASP A 8 -14.24 9.84 -20.86
CA ASP A 8 -14.70 9.17 -22.07
C ASP A 8 -15.66 8.01 -21.78
N VAL A 9 -15.77 7.58 -20.52
CA VAL A 9 -16.50 6.36 -20.13
C VAL A 9 -17.79 6.70 -19.40
N GLN A 10 -18.87 6.05 -19.82
CA GLN A 10 -20.17 6.05 -19.12
C GLN A 10 -20.56 4.60 -18.83
N LEU A 11 -20.94 4.32 -17.58
CA LEU A 11 -21.43 3.00 -17.18
C LEU A 11 -22.92 2.88 -17.52
N ILE A 12 -23.30 1.83 -18.25
CA ILE A 12 -24.71 1.57 -18.60
C ILE A 12 -25.38 0.84 -17.42
N PRO A 13 -26.51 1.35 -16.89
CA PRO A 13 -27.25 0.65 -15.84
C PRO A 13 -27.79 -0.70 -16.31
N ASN A 14 -27.67 -1.72 -15.45
CA ASN A 14 -28.35 -3.01 -15.60
C ASN A 14 -29.61 -3.07 -14.72
N LYS A 15 -30.46 -4.08 -14.92
CA LYS A 15 -31.65 -4.31 -14.09
C LYS A 15 -31.25 -4.41 -12.61
N CYS A 16 -31.82 -3.53 -11.78
CA CYS A 16 -31.57 -3.51 -10.34
C CYS A 16 -32.11 -4.79 -9.67
N ILE A 17 -31.32 -5.37 -8.77
CA ILE A 17 -31.67 -6.59 -8.00
C ILE A 17 -31.79 -6.31 -6.49
N VAL A 18 -31.64 -5.06 -6.06
CA VAL A 18 -31.73 -4.62 -4.67
C VAL A 18 -32.84 -3.56 -4.53
N ASN A 19 -33.37 -3.39 -3.32
CA ASN A 19 -34.41 -2.40 -3.03
C ASN A 19 -33.83 -1.11 -2.44
N SER A 20 -32.64 -1.19 -1.83
CA SER A 20 -31.90 -0.09 -1.21
C SER A 20 -30.40 -0.23 -1.47
N ARG A 21 -29.69 0.90 -1.62
CA ARG A 21 -28.22 0.93 -1.72
C ARG A 21 -27.51 0.35 -0.49
N SER A 22 -28.20 0.27 0.65
CA SER A 22 -27.65 -0.32 1.88
C SER A 22 -27.49 -1.84 1.79
N GLU A 23 -28.09 -2.48 0.78
CA GLU A 23 -27.93 -3.92 0.49
C GLU A 23 -26.66 -4.20 -0.32
N CYS A 24 -25.99 -3.16 -0.84
CA CYS A 24 -24.76 -3.30 -1.59
C CYS A 24 -23.54 -3.33 -0.66
N ASP A 25 -22.69 -4.35 -0.81
CA ASP A 25 -21.44 -4.48 -0.08
C ASP A 25 -20.28 -3.85 -0.88
N THR A 26 -19.57 -2.90 -0.26
CA THR A 26 -18.40 -2.22 -0.84
C THR A 26 -17.07 -2.72 -0.30
N THR A 27 -17.10 -3.75 0.56
CA THR A 27 -15.89 -4.28 1.16
C THR A 27 -14.96 -4.91 0.13
N VAL A 28 -13.66 -4.84 0.40
CA VAL A 28 -12.61 -5.42 -0.45
C VAL A 28 -11.55 -6.07 0.42
N ILE A 29 -10.91 -7.11 -0.09
CA ILE A 29 -9.79 -7.79 0.56
C ILE A 29 -8.51 -7.44 -0.19
N LEU A 30 -7.47 -7.06 0.55
CA LEU A 30 -6.11 -6.88 0.01
C LEU A 30 -5.14 -7.64 0.91
N GLY A 31 -4.54 -8.70 0.39
CA GLY A 31 -3.73 -9.61 1.21
C GLY A 31 -4.59 -10.36 2.22
N LYS A 32 -4.24 -10.23 3.52
CA LYS A 32 -4.92 -10.95 4.62
C LYS A 32 -5.99 -10.10 5.34
N HIS A 33 -6.17 -8.83 4.95
CA HIS A 33 -7.07 -7.89 5.63
C HIS A 33 -8.23 -7.45 4.73
N ALA A 34 -9.38 -7.18 5.36
CA ALA A 34 -10.57 -6.65 4.71
C ALA A 34 -10.76 -5.16 5.06
N PHE A 35 -11.22 -4.39 4.08
CA PHE A 35 -11.43 -2.95 4.20
C PHE A 35 -12.84 -2.57 3.75
N LYS A 36 -13.40 -1.52 4.35
CA LYS A 36 -14.77 -1.06 4.08
C LYS A 36 -15.00 -0.58 2.64
N MET A 37 -13.96 -0.07 1.98
CA MET A 37 -14.07 0.54 0.66
C MET A 37 -12.80 0.31 -0.17
N PRO A 38 -12.91 0.23 -1.50
CA PRO A 38 -11.76 0.09 -2.42
C PRO A 38 -11.13 1.46 -2.73
N ILE A 39 -10.82 2.23 -1.69
CA ILE A 39 -10.19 3.55 -1.80
C ILE A 39 -9.04 3.67 -0.81
N VAL A 40 -8.05 4.48 -1.16
CA VAL A 40 -6.90 4.78 -0.30
C VAL A 40 -6.49 6.24 -0.52
N PRO A 41 -6.25 7.05 0.52
CA PRO A 41 -5.65 8.36 0.35
C PRO A 41 -4.24 8.25 -0.23
N ALA A 42 -3.84 9.21 -1.07
CA ALA A 42 -2.47 9.27 -1.55
C ALA A 42 -1.48 9.32 -0.38
N ASN A 43 -0.39 8.55 -0.45
CA ASN A 43 0.67 8.45 0.55
C ASN A 43 1.62 9.66 0.55
N MET A 44 1.05 10.86 0.49
CA MET A 44 1.75 12.15 0.45
C MET A 44 1.57 12.87 1.79
N GLN A 45 2.62 13.54 2.28
CA GLN A 45 2.59 14.25 3.58
C GLN A 45 1.51 15.35 3.68
N THR A 46 1.02 15.86 2.55
CA THR A 46 -0.04 16.87 2.49
C THR A 46 -1.44 16.27 2.54
N ILE A 47 -1.56 14.95 2.41
CA ILE A 47 -2.83 14.22 2.32
C ILE A 47 -3.04 13.33 3.55
N ILE A 48 -1.98 12.67 4.02
CA ILE A 48 -2.02 11.76 5.18
C ILE A 48 -0.94 12.12 6.19
N ASN A 49 -1.27 11.93 7.47
CA ASN A 49 -0.36 12.01 8.61
C ASN A 49 -0.73 10.90 9.62
N GLU A 50 -0.02 10.81 10.76
CA GLU A 50 -0.26 9.75 11.74
C GLU A 50 -1.69 9.76 12.30
N SER A 51 -2.26 10.93 12.62
CA SER A 51 -3.61 11.00 13.18
C SER A 51 -4.68 10.54 12.19
N ILE A 52 -4.54 10.86 10.90
CA ILE A 52 -5.41 10.36 9.83
C ILE A 52 -5.23 8.85 9.65
N ALA A 53 -3.99 8.36 9.63
CA ALA A 53 -3.69 6.94 9.50
C ALA A 53 -4.31 6.10 10.63
N GLU A 54 -4.18 6.57 11.88
CA GLU A 54 -4.79 5.94 13.05
C GLU A 54 -6.31 5.91 12.94
N PHE A 55 -6.93 7.05 12.60
CA PHE A 55 -8.37 7.12 12.40
C PHE A 55 -8.87 6.14 11.32
N LEU A 56 -8.18 6.06 10.18
CA LEU A 56 -8.55 5.14 9.10
C LEU A 56 -8.43 3.67 9.54
N ALA A 57 -7.34 3.32 10.21
CA ALA A 57 -7.10 1.97 10.71
C ALA A 57 -8.17 1.54 11.74
N GLU A 58 -8.48 2.40 12.71
CA GLU A 58 -9.52 2.15 13.72
C GLU A 58 -10.91 1.97 13.11
N ASN A 59 -11.15 2.59 11.96
CA ASN A 59 -12.43 2.55 11.28
C ASN A 59 -12.49 1.52 10.13
N GLY A 60 -11.46 0.68 9.94
CA GLY A 60 -11.45 -0.37 8.92
C GLY A 60 -11.27 0.14 7.48
N TYR A 61 -10.62 1.30 7.31
CA TYR A 61 -10.24 1.84 6.00
C TYR A 61 -8.75 1.60 5.74
N PHE A 62 -8.43 1.28 4.48
CA PHE A 62 -7.04 1.13 4.08
C PHE A 62 -6.35 2.50 4.01
N TYR A 63 -5.06 2.51 4.38
CA TYR A 63 -4.22 3.69 4.31
C TYR A 63 -2.79 3.27 3.98
N ILE A 64 -2.00 4.19 3.44
CA ILE A 64 -0.55 4.03 3.26
C ILE A 64 0.13 5.29 3.79
N MET A 65 0.95 5.16 4.83
CA MET A 65 1.65 6.31 5.40
C MET A 65 2.78 6.80 4.48
N HIS A 66 2.95 8.12 4.39
CA HIS A 66 4.01 8.74 3.59
C HIS A 66 5.42 8.46 4.14
N ARG A 67 6.46 8.66 3.32
CA ARG A 67 7.87 8.41 3.70
C ARG A 67 8.72 9.66 4.01
N PHE A 68 8.12 10.84 4.04
CA PHE A 68 8.87 12.11 4.18
C PHE A 68 9.68 12.23 5.48
N ASN A 69 9.18 11.71 6.61
CA ASN A 69 9.93 11.66 7.87
C ASN A 69 10.48 10.26 8.12
N GLY A 70 11.69 10.00 7.63
CA GLY A 70 12.30 8.67 7.64
C GLY A 70 12.43 8.05 9.03
N SER A 71 12.76 8.84 10.05
CA SER A 71 13.00 8.38 11.43
C SER A 71 11.72 8.06 12.21
N ALA A 72 10.56 8.60 11.78
CA ALA A 72 9.28 8.35 12.44
C ALA A 72 8.67 6.97 12.11
N ARG A 73 9.16 6.27 11.08
CA ARG A 73 8.54 5.03 10.58
C ARG A 73 8.60 3.86 11.55
N ILE A 74 9.75 3.62 12.20
CA ILE A 74 9.87 2.54 13.21
C ILE A 74 8.96 2.84 14.42
N PRO A 75 9.01 4.05 15.03
CA PRO A 75 8.06 4.43 16.07
C PRO A 75 6.59 4.27 15.66
N PHE A 76 6.25 4.66 14.43
CA PHE A 76 4.89 4.51 13.90
C PHE A 76 4.46 3.04 13.79
N VAL A 77 5.28 2.17 13.19
CA VAL A 77 4.98 0.73 13.09
C VAL A 77 4.79 0.12 14.47
N LYS A 78 5.65 0.46 15.42
CA LYS A 78 5.55 -0.01 16.81
C LYS A 78 4.24 0.46 17.45
N LYS A 79 3.90 1.74 17.34
CA LYS A 79 2.66 2.34 17.86
C LYS A 79 1.41 1.66 17.29
N MET A 80 1.36 1.44 15.97
CA MET A 80 0.20 0.77 15.33
C MET A 80 0.05 -0.67 15.82
N LYS A 81 1.16 -1.42 15.89
CA LYS A 81 1.15 -2.80 16.41
C LYS A 81 0.75 -2.91 17.88
N GLU A 82 1.25 -2.02 18.74
CA GLU A 82 0.88 -1.97 20.17
C GLU A 82 -0.62 -1.74 20.36
N ARG A 83 -1.25 -1.02 19.43
CA ARG A 83 -2.70 -0.79 19.40
C ARG A 83 -3.49 -1.83 18.60
N GLN A 84 -2.83 -2.88 18.10
CA GLN A 84 -3.43 -3.90 17.26
C GLN A 84 -4.09 -3.34 15.99
N LEU A 85 -3.53 -2.26 15.45
CA LEU A 85 -3.94 -1.64 14.21
C LEU A 85 -3.01 -2.08 13.07
N ILE A 86 -3.54 -2.08 11.85
CA ILE A 86 -2.76 -2.34 10.63
C ILE A 86 -1.63 -1.34 10.52
N SER A 87 -0.42 -1.82 10.25
CA SER A 87 0.78 -1.01 10.06
C SER A 87 1.16 -0.95 8.57
N SER A 88 0.89 0.18 7.92
CA SER A 88 1.14 0.40 6.48
C SER A 88 2.07 1.58 6.25
N ILE A 89 3.25 1.33 5.65
CA ILE A 89 4.29 2.35 5.44
C ILE A 89 4.78 2.41 4.00
N SER A 90 5.38 3.54 3.63
CA SER A 90 6.10 3.70 2.35
C SER A 90 7.62 3.63 2.54
N VAL A 91 8.31 3.07 1.55
CA VAL A 91 9.77 3.02 1.43
C VAL A 91 10.22 3.44 0.03
N GLY A 92 11.47 3.87 -0.06
CA GLY A 92 12.14 4.09 -1.35
C GLY A 92 13.12 2.96 -1.68
N VAL A 93 14.12 3.26 -2.50
CA VAL A 93 15.18 2.32 -2.95
C VAL A 93 16.59 2.85 -2.69
N LYS A 94 16.74 3.86 -1.82
CA LYS A 94 18.06 4.38 -1.43
C LYS A 94 18.65 3.54 -0.30
N LYS A 95 19.97 3.60 -0.11
CA LYS A 95 20.71 2.84 0.92
C LYS A 95 20.08 2.92 2.33
N GLU A 96 19.58 4.08 2.72
CA GLU A 96 18.90 4.31 4.01
C GLU A 96 17.65 3.42 4.18
N GLU A 97 16.93 3.16 3.09
CA GLU A 97 15.73 2.32 3.05
C GLU A 97 16.10 0.84 3.22
N TYR A 98 17.21 0.40 2.63
CA TYR A 98 17.74 -0.95 2.87
C TYR A 98 18.12 -1.17 4.33
N LEU A 99 18.65 -0.14 5.00
CA LEU A 99 18.97 -0.19 6.42
C LEU A 99 17.70 -0.22 7.28
N LEU A 100 16.66 0.52 6.89
CA LEU A 100 15.36 0.47 7.56
C LEU A 100 14.75 -0.94 7.53
N ILE A 101 14.77 -1.62 6.38
CA ILE A 101 14.24 -2.99 6.27
C ILE A 101 15.02 -3.96 7.19
N GLU A 102 16.35 -3.83 7.25
CA GLU A 102 17.17 -4.65 8.15
C GLU A 102 16.88 -4.35 9.61
N GLU A 103 16.71 -3.08 9.97
CA GLU A 103 16.43 -2.70 11.35
C GLU A 103 15.03 -3.17 11.79
N LEU A 104 14.02 -3.06 10.93
CA LEU A 104 12.69 -3.63 11.16
C LEU A 104 12.77 -5.15 11.41
N ALA A 105 13.49 -5.88 10.56
CA ALA A 105 13.67 -7.32 10.70
C ALA A 105 14.42 -7.69 11.99
N LYS A 106 15.51 -6.96 12.31
CA LYS A 106 16.30 -7.16 13.54
C LYS A 106 15.48 -6.93 14.80
N GLN A 107 14.55 -5.96 14.78
CA GLN A 107 13.64 -5.69 15.90
C GLN A 107 12.42 -6.62 15.96
N GLY A 108 12.24 -7.52 14.98
CA GLY A 108 11.04 -8.34 14.86
C GLY A 108 9.77 -7.53 14.57
N LEU A 109 9.92 -6.32 14.03
CA LEU A 109 8.80 -5.44 13.67
C LEU A 109 8.45 -5.65 12.19
N THR A 110 7.45 -6.48 11.92
CA THR A 110 7.00 -6.77 10.55
C THR A 110 5.76 -5.95 10.17
N PRO A 111 5.86 -4.90 9.35
CA PRO A 111 4.68 -4.15 8.92
C PRO A 111 3.70 -5.05 8.15
N ASP A 112 2.41 -4.79 8.26
CA ASP A 112 1.38 -5.49 7.49
C ASP A 112 1.53 -5.20 5.98
N TYR A 113 1.81 -3.94 5.65
CA TYR A 113 1.99 -3.47 4.29
C TYR A 113 3.25 -2.59 4.17
N ILE A 114 4.02 -2.81 3.11
CA ILE A 114 5.07 -1.90 2.67
C ILE A 114 4.83 -1.53 1.20
N THR A 115 4.77 -0.23 0.94
CA THR A 115 4.68 0.32 -0.43
C THR A 115 6.04 0.85 -0.87
N ILE A 116 6.63 0.26 -1.91
CA ILE A 116 7.82 0.80 -2.57
C ILE A 116 7.34 1.89 -3.53
N ASP A 117 7.57 3.15 -3.15
CA ASP A 117 7.01 4.33 -3.81
C ASP A 117 8.11 5.14 -4.51
N ILE A 118 8.25 4.87 -5.82
CA ILE A 118 9.22 5.49 -6.73
C ILE A 118 8.51 5.99 -7.99
N ALA A 119 8.87 7.19 -8.45
CA ALA A 119 8.24 7.82 -9.62
C ALA A 119 8.32 6.97 -10.90
N HIS A 120 9.45 6.29 -11.12
CA HIS A 120 9.63 5.33 -12.21
C HIS A 120 9.99 3.95 -11.64
N GLY A 121 8.96 3.16 -11.35
CA GLY A 121 9.08 1.90 -10.59
C GLY A 121 9.62 0.72 -11.40
N HIS A 122 9.61 0.79 -12.73
CA HIS A 122 10.16 -0.25 -13.60
C HIS A 122 11.70 -0.19 -13.62
N SER A 123 12.32 -0.65 -12.54
CA SER A 123 13.78 -0.59 -12.37
C SER A 123 14.32 -1.72 -11.51
N ASN A 124 15.58 -2.10 -11.74
CA ASN A 124 16.28 -3.10 -10.93
C ASN A 124 16.29 -2.73 -9.45
N SER A 125 16.39 -1.44 -9.11
CA SER A 125 16.40 -0.98 -7.72
C SER A 125 15.09 -1.27 -6.97
N VAL A 126 13.95 -1.27 -7.66
CA VAL A 126 12.66 -1.68 -7.09
C VAL A 126 12.59 -3.20 -6.98
N ILE A 127 13.01 -3.94 -8.00
CA ILE A 127 13.08 -5.42 -7.99
C ILE A 127 13.93 -5.92 -6.82
N GLU A 128 15.12 -5.34 -6.64
CA GLU A 128 16.03 -5.65 -5.52
C GLU A 128 15.37 -5.35 -4.17
N MET A 129 14.64 -4.23 -4.04
CA MET A 129 13.92 -3.89 -2.80
C MET A 129 12.74 -4.84 -2.54
N ILE A 130 12.00 -5.28 -3.56
CA ILE A 130 10.95 -6.30 -3.42
C ILE A 130 11.56 -7.58 -2.84
N GLN A 131 12.59 -8.11 -3.48
CA GLN A 131 13.28 -9.35 -3.07
C GLN A 131 13.84 -9.22 -1.65
N ARG A 132 14.41 -8.05 -1.33
CA ARG A 132 14.91 -7.71 0.00
C ARG A 132 13.82 -7.80 1.06
N ILE A 133 12.68 -7.13 0.84
CA ILE A 133 11.55 -7.15 1.77
C ILE A 133 11.02 -8.58 1.91
N LYS A 134 10.83 -9.31 0.82
CA LYS A 134 10.39 -10.72 0.88
C LYS A 134 11.34 -11.64 1.64
N THR A 135 12.64 -11.38 1.55
CA THR A 135 13.65 -12.17 2.29
C THR A 135 13.68 -11.83 3.77
N ARG A 136 13.58 -10.53 4.12
CA ARG A 136 13.77 -10.05 5.50
C ARG A 136 12.48 -9.99 6.31
N LEU A 137 11.35 -9.73 5.64
CA LEU A 137 10.02 -9.50 6.20
C LEU A 137 8.98 -10.29 5.38
N PRO A 138 9.08 -11.65 5.32
CA PRO A 138 8.28 -12.47 4.39
C PRO A 138 6.77 -12.37 4.59
N GLU A 139 6.31 -12.01 5.79
CA GLU A 139 4.88 -11.85 6.09
C GLU A 139 4.29 -10.51 5.66
N THR A 140 5.14 -9.54 5.28
CA THR A 140 4.69 -8.23 4.79
C THR A 140 4.10 -8.34 3.40
N PHE A 141 2.92 -7.74 3.21
CA PHE A 141 2.34 -7.53 1.89
C PHE A 141 3.07 -6.38 1.20
N VAL A 142 3.62 -6.63 0.01
CA VAL A 142 4.41 -5.66 -0.74
C VAL A 142 3.56 -5.06 -1.86
N ILE A 143 3.52 -3.73 -1.93
CA ILE A 143 2.96 -2.97 -3.04
C ILE A 143 4.13 -2.28 -3.73
N ALA A 144 4.30 -2.46 -5.04
CA ALA A 144 5.43 -1.88 -5.76
C ALA A 144 4.96 -1.04 -6.95
N GLY A 145 5.52 0.16 -7.08
CA GLY A 145 5.14 1.09 -8.13
C GLY A 145 6.08 2.31 -8.24
N ASN A 146 5.78 3.25 -9.12
CA ASN A 146 4.66 3.28 -10.06
C ASN A 146 5.05 2.74 -11.43
N VAL A 147 4.11 2.07 -12.11
CA VAL A 147 4.30 1.48 -13.44
C VAL A 147 3.15 1.86 -14.36
N GLY A 148 3.43 1.89 -15.67
CA GLY A 148 2.46 2.30 -16.69
C GLY A 148 2.32 1.33 -17.87
N THR A 149 2.96 0.17 -17.80
CA THR A 149 2.94 -0.84 -18.88
C THR A 149 2.69 -2.25 -18.34
N PRO A 150 2.06 -3.15 -19.12
CA PRO A 150 1.88 -4.55 -18.74
C PRO A 150 3.19 -5.29 -18.46
N GLU A 151 4.26 -4.96 -19.17
CA GLU A 151 5.58 -5.56 -18.99
C GLU A 151 6.16 -5.22 -17.61
N ALA A 152 6.07 -3.94 -17.22
CA ALA A 152 6.51 -3.49 -15.91
C ALA A 152 5.72 -4.15 -14.77
N VAL A 153 4.40 -4.30 -14.93
CA VAL A 153 3.56 -5.03 -13.96
C VAL A 153 4.06 -6.46 -13.79
N ARG A 154 4.19 -7.23 -14.89
CA ARG A 154 4.64 -8.62 -14.83
C ARG A 154 6.03 -8.77 -14.23
N GLU A 155 6.94 -7.87 -14.54
CA GLU A 155 8.32 -7.96 -14.02
C GLU A 155 8.37 -7.71 -12.52
N LEU A 156 7.59 -6.74 -12.01
CA LEU A 156 7.47 -6.53 -10.56
C LEU A 156 6.74 -7.69 -9.86
N GLU A 157 5.65 -8.20 -10.43
CA GLU A 157 4.93 -9.37 -9.90
C GLU A 157 5.82 -10.61 -9.80
N ASN A 158 6.65 -10.86 -10.82
CA ASN A 158 7.59 -11.99 -10.83
C ASN A 158 8.74 -11.81 -9.84
N ALA A 159 9.05 -10.57 -9.42
CA ALA A 159 10.06 -10.29 -8.41
C ALA A 159 9.58 -10.63 -6.98
N GLY A 160 8.26 -10.63 -6.74
CA GLY A 160 7.61 -10.98 -5.46
C GLY A 160 6.51 -10.00 -5.04
#